data_AF-A0A9P0LIY0-F1
#
_entry.id   AF-A0A9P0LIY0-F1
#
_cell.length_a   1.000
_cell.length_b   1.000
_cell.length_c   1.000
_cell.angle_alpha   90.00
_cell.angle_beta   90.00
_cell.angle_gamma   90.00
#
_symmetry.space_group_name_H-M   'P 1'
#
loop_
_entity.id
_entity.type
_entity.pdbx_description
1 polymer ?
#
loop_
_entity_poly.entity_id
_entity_poly.type
_entity_poly.pdbx_seq_one_letter_code
_entity_poly.pdbx_strand_id
1 'polypeptide(L)'
;MIKNVLAPVIKDEIISELENKLFSILFYESTDLSNTRLLCILVRYIHKNSIKTHLLDIIKINADEGTAKGLYSLFKKCVISNQVKITNIVGYCSDNASAMMGNNESFKTYLLKDNPNIIVNGCICQSAHLVAVAAAEKIPSNVESLLQNLYNLTSQEAQKGNVFLKNYRNISKSQN
;
A
#
# COMPACT_ATOMS: atom_id res chain seq x y z
N MET A 1 10.89 -28.88 -1.70
CA MET A 1 9.92 -27.83 -1.29
C MET A 1 9.86 -26.80 -2.40
N ILE A 2 8.73 -26.71 -3.12
CA ILE A 2 8.56 -25.80 -4.25
C ILE A 2 8.41 -24.38 -3.70
N LYS A 3 9.36 -23.50 -4.01
CA LYS A 3 9.32 -22.07 -3.64
C LYS A 3 8.90 -21.26 -4.88
N ASN A 4 8.21 -20.14 -4.68
CA ASN A 4 7.86 -19.15 -5.72
C ASN A 4 6.83 -19.58 -6.79
N VAL A 5 6.00 -20.60 -6.52
CA VAL A 5 4.96 -21.04 -7.49
C VAL A 5 3.59 -20.45 -7.17
N LEU A 6 3.30 -20.14 -5.90
CA LEU A 6 1.98 -19.65 -5.50
C LEU A 6 1.67 -18.25 -6.06
N ALA A 7 2.63 -17.34 -6.04
CA ALA A 7 2.42 -15.96 -6.50
C ALA A 7 2.08 -15.86 -8.00
N PRO A 8 2.81 -16.53 -8.92
CA PRO A 8 2.43 -16.58 -10.33
C PRO A 8 1.02 -17.14 -10.55
N VAL A 9 0.68 -18.26 -9.90
CA VAL A 9 -0.64 -18.90 -10.06
C VAL A 9 -1.77 -17.97 -9.62
N ILE A 10 -1.65 -17.35 -8.45
CA ILE A 10 -2.65 -16.39 -7.96
C ILE A 10 -2.75 -15.18 -8.90
N LYS A 11 -1.62 -14.70 -9.41
CA LYS A 11 -1.59 -13.57 -10.32
C LYS A 11 -2.29 -13.89 -11.64
N ASP A 12 -2.03 -15.07 -12.21
CA ASP A 12 -2.68 -15.55 -13.44
C ASP A 12 -4.19 -15.71 -13.24
N GLU A 13 -4.62 -16.24 -12.08
CA GLU A 13 -6.04 -16.30 -11.70
C GLU A 13 -6.67 -14.91 -11.64
N ILE A 14 -6.01 -13.93 -11.00
CA ILE A 14 -6.50 -12.55 -10.94
C ILE A 14 -6.60 -11.96 -12.35
N ILE A 15 -5.58 -12.12 -13.19
CA ILE A 15 -5.56 -11.59 -14.56
C ILE A 15 -6.69 -12.19 -15.38
N SER A 16 -6.89 -13.51 -15.30
CA SER A 16 -8.01 -14.19 -15.96
C SER A 16 -9.36 -13.68 -15.43
N GLU A 17 -9.48 -13.43 -14.12
CA GLU A 17 -10.70 -12.84 -13.57
C GLU A 17 -10.94 -11.39 -14.03
N LEU A 18 -9.89 -10.62 -14.31
CA LEU A 18 -9.99 -9.24 -14.83
C LEU A 18 -10.28 -9.19 -16.33
N GLU A 19 -10.07 -10.29 -17.05
CA GLU A 19 -10.32 -10.35 -18.48
C GLU A 19 -11.79 -9.97 -18.77
N ASN A 20 -11.97 -8.96 -19.63
CA ASN A 20 -13.28 -8.42 -20.00
C ASN A 20 -14.14 -7.86 -18.85
N LYS A 21 -13.54 -7.51 -17.70
CA LYS A 21 -14.23 -6.83 -16.60
C LYS A 21 -13.74 -5.41 -16.42
N LEU A 22 -14.63 -4.55 -15.93
CA LEU A 22 -14.29 -3.24 -15.42
C LEU A 22 -13.78 -3.36 -13.98
N PHE A 23 -12.74 -2.60 -13.65
CA PHE A 23 -12.14 -2.64 -12.32
C PHE A 23 -11.58 -1.29 -11.91
N SER A 24 -11.34 -1.12 -10.62
CA SER A 24 -10.62 0.02 -10.06
C SER A 24 -9.21 -0.40 -9.66
N ILE A 25 -8.27 0.53 -9.75
CA ILE A 25 -6.90 0.36 -9.25
C ILE A 25 -6.71 1.18 -7.98
N LEU A 26 -6.00 0.59 -7.02
CA LEU A 26 -5.56 1.28 -5.80
C LEU A 26 -4.04 1.21 -5.74
N PHE A 27 -3.40 2.36 -5.58
CA PHE A 27 -1.96 2.45 -5.38
C PHE A 27 -1.63 2.75 -3.94
N TYR A 28 -0.56 2.12 -3.50
CA TYR A 28 0.06 2.39 -2.22
C TYR A 28 1.57 2.32 -2.39
N GLU A 29 2.25 3.40 -2.02
CA GLU A 29 3.70 3.38 -1.90
C GLU A 29 4.08 2.97 -0.47
N SER A 30 4.98 2.00 -0.35
CA SER A 30 5.52 1.56 0.93
C SER A 30 7.03 1.54 0.88
N THR A 31 7.66 1.71 2.04
CA THR A 31 9.09 1.43 2.22
C THR A 31 9.24 0.16 3.04
N ASP A 32 10.04 -0.78 2.58
CA ASP A 32 10.32 -2.00 3.33
C ASP A 32 11.39 -1.77 4.43
N LEU A 33 11.66 -2.80 5.24
CA LEU A 33 12.65 -2.74 6.32
C LEU A 33 14.09 -2.53 5.82
N SER A 34 14.35 -2.77 4.53
CA SER A 34 15.64 -2.54 3.89
C SER A 34 15.77 -1.14 3.27
N ASN A 35 14.80 -0.26 3.54
CA ASN A 35 14.69 1.07 2.95
C ASN A 35 14.48 1.06 1.42
N THR A 36 13.92 -0.04 0.90
CA THR A 36 13.53 -0.16 -0.50
C THR A 36 12.10 0.36 -0.67
N ARG A 37 11.91 1.29 -1.61
CA ARG A 37 10.59 1.80 -2.00
C ARG A 37 9.87 0.77 -2.89
N LEU A 38 8.60 0.53 -2.61
CA LEU A 38 7.74 -0.44 -3.27
C LEU A 38 6.45 0.23 -3.72
N LEU A 39 6.06 0.00 -4.97
CA LEU A 39 4.76 0.34 -5.51
C LEU A 39 3.86 -0.88 -5.44
N CYS A 40 2.87 -0.85 -4.55
CA CYS A 40 1.85 -1.88 -4.45
C CYS A 40 0.67 -1.51 -5.36
N ILE A 41 0.28 -2.43 -6.23
CA ILE A 41 -0.84 -2.26 -7.16
C ILE A 41 -1.93 -3.23 -6.73
N LEU A 42 -3.06 -2.70 -6.26
CA LEU A 42 -4.25 -3.50 -5.99
C LEU A 42 -5.30 -3.25 -7.05
N VAL A 43 -6.08 -4.30 -7.34
CA VAL A 43 -7.24 -4.26 -8.22
C VAL A 43 -8.49 -4.56 -7.41
N ARG A 44 -9.55 -3.80 -7.67
CA ARG A 44 -10.85 -3.98 -7.04
C ARG A 44 -11.93 -4.14 -8.11
N TYR A 45 -12.64 -5.24 -8.08
CA TYR A 45 -13.59 -5.62 -9.13
C TYR A 45 -14.72 -6.48 -8.58
N ILE A 46 -15.78 -6.65 -9.38
CA ILE A 46 -16.92 -7.49 -9.03
C ILE A 46 -16.71 -8.89 -9.60
N HIS A 47 -16.84 -9.90 -8.74
CA HIS A 47 -16.81 -11.30 -9.12
C HIS A 47 -17.93 -12.04 -8.38
N LYS A 48 -18.81 -12.73 -9.11
CA LYS A 48 -19.97 -13.47 -8.54
C LYS A 48 -20.78 -12.63 -7.55
N ASN A 49 -21.15 -11.41 -7.94
CA ASN A 49 -21.89 -10.42 -7.13
C ASN A 49 -21.20 -9.99 -5.82
N SER A 50 -19.90 -10.29 -5.66
CA SER A 50 -19.09 -9.84 -4.52
C SER A 50 -17.99 -8.90 -5.01
N ILE A 51 -17.69 -7.88 -4.20
CA ILE A 51 -16.55 -7.00 -4.46
C ILE A 51 -15.31 -7.71 -3.92
N LYS A 52 -14.34 -7.97 -4.80
CA LYS A 52 -13.03 -8.50 -4.43
C LYS A 52 -11.98 -7.40 -4.55
N THR A 53 -10.99 -7.44 -3.66
CA THR A 53 -9.78 -6.64 -3.75
C THR A 53 -8.59 -7.58 -3.68
N HIS A 54 -7.72 -7.53 -4.68
CA HIS A 54 -6.53 -8.37 -4.75
C HIS A 54 -5.28 -7.55 -5.04
N LEU A 55 -4.16 -8.00 -4.50
CA LEU A 55 -2.84 -7.50 -4.86
C LEU A 55 -2.47 -8.06 -6.24
N LEU A 56 -2.34 -7.18 -7.24
CA LEU A 56 -1.94 -7.55 -8.58
C LEU A 56 -0.41 -7.68 -8.68
N ASP A 57 0.31 -6.70 -8.12
CA ASP A 57 1.78 -6.71 -8.15
C ASP A 57 2.40 -5.83 -7.07
N ILE A 58 3.66 -6.12 -6.75
CA ILE A 58 4.54 -5.28 -5.94
C ILE A 58 5.79 -5.02 -6.76
N ILE A 59 5.98 -3.75 -7.14
CA ILE A 59 7.08 -3.34 -8.00
C ILE A 59 8.10 -2.58 -7.16
N LYS A 60 9.36 -2.99 -7.21
CA LYS A 60 10.45 -2.21 -6.61
C LYS A 60 10.65 -0.91 -7.39
N ILE A 61 10.67 0.20 -6.68
CA ILE A 61 10.93 1.53 -7.24
C ILE A 61 12.44 1.80 -7.10
N ASN A 62 13.14 1.93 -8.23
CA ASN A 62 14.54 2.34 -8.21
C ASN A 62 14.65 3.86 -7.96
N ALA A 63 15.86 4.33 -7.60
CA ALA A 63 16.07 5.71 -7.18
C ALA A 63 15.65 6.75 -8.23
N ASP A 64 15.80 6.44 -9.51
CA ASP A 64 15.45 7.25 -10.67
C ASP A 64 13.97 7.15 -11.09
N GLU A 65 13.24 6.15 -10.56
CA GLU A 65 11.86 5.85 -10.96
C GLU A 65 10.80 6.42 -10.00
N GLY A 66 11.23 7.05 -8.89
CA GLY A 66 10.34 7.60 -7.87
C GLY A 66 9.56 8.87 -8.26
N THR A 67 9.65 9.31 -9.51
CA THR A 67 8.86 10.44 -10.04
C THR A 67 7.48 9.96 -10.50
N ALA A 68 6.50 10.87 -10.59
CA ALA A 68 5.16 10.53 -11.09
C ALA A 68 5.18 9.84 -12.46
N LYS A 69 6.04 10.31 -13.38
CA LYS A 69 6.23 9.71 -14.70
C LYS A 69 6.88 8.32 -14.62
N GLY A 70 7.85 8.16 -13.72
CA GLY A 70 8.50 6.87 -13.45
C GLY A 70 7.51 5.83 -12.93
N LEU A 71 6.75 6.19 -11.89
CA LEU A 71 5.68 5.36 -11.34
C LEU A 71 4.63 4.99 -12.39
N TYR A 72 4.20 5.94 -13.22
CA TYR A 72 3.27 5.66 -14.31
C TYR A 72 3.85 4.70 -15.34
N SER A 73 5.13 4.86 -15.67
CA SER A 73 5.83 3.97 -16.61
C SER A 73 5.95 2.54 -16.06
N LEU A 74 6.25 2.39 -14.77
CA LEU A 74 6.27 1.09 -14.08
C LEU A 74 4.89 0.43 -14.11
N PHE A 75 3.84 1.17 -13.77
CA PHE A 75 2.47 0.69 -13.85
C PHE A 75 2.09 0.27 -15.27
N LYS A 76 2.38 1.10 -16.27
CA LYS A 76 2.03 0.82 -17.67
C LYS A 76 2.73 -0.44 -18.18
N LYS A 77 4.01 -0.62 -17.83
CA LYS A 77 4.76 -1.87 -18.10
C LYS A 77 4.06 -3.08 -17.48
N CYS A 78 3.68 -3.00 -16.20
CA CYS A 78 2.98 -4.07 -15.48
C CYS A 78 1.64 -4.41 -16.14
N VAL A 79 0.82 -3.43 -16.47
CA VAL A 79 -0.51 -3.67 -17.07
C VAL A 79 -0.37 -4.30 -18.47
N ILE A 80 0.55 -3.80 -19.29
CA ILE A 80 0.81 -4.33 -20.63
C ILE A 80 1.38 -5.76 -20.57
N SER A 81 2.33 -6.04 -19.68
CA SER A 81 2.93 -7.38 -19.55
C SER A 81 1.91 -8.44 -19.14
N ASN A 82 0.88 -8.03 -18.40
CA ASN A 82 -0.20 -8.90 -17.94
C ASN A 82 -1.41 -8.88 -18.91
N GLN A 83 -1.30 -8.28 -20.10
CA GLN A 83 -2.35 -8.18 -21.11
C GLN A 83 -3.66 -7.53 -20.61
N VAL A 84 -3.57 -6.73 -19.54
CA VAL A 84 -4.70 -6.01 -18.97
C VAL A 84 -4.90 -4.71 -19.74
N LYS A 85 -6.15 -4.36 -20.08
CA LYS A 85 -6.47 -3.14 -20.82
C LYS A 85 -6.65 -1.96 -19.86
N ILE A 86 -5.88 -0.88 -20.06
CA ILE A 86 -6.02 0.38 -19.28
C ILE A 86 -7.44 0.96 -19.44
N THR A 87 -8.09 0.75 -20.59
CA THR A 87 -9.46 1.19 -20.87
C THR A 87 -10.51 0.55 -19.97
N ASN A 88 -10.21 -0.61 -19.35
CA ASN A 88 -11.13 -1.28 -18.43
C ASN A 88 -11.04 -0.73 -17.00
N ILE A 89 -10.11 0.17 -16.75
CA ILE A 89 -9.97 0.84 -15.46
C ILE A 89 -11.04 1.93 -15.40
N VAL A 90 -11.90 1.87 -14.39
CA VAL A 90 -12.98 2.84 -14.18
C VAL A 90 -12.79 3.66 -12.91
N GLY A 91 -11.88 3.25 -12.03
CA GLY A 91 -11.59 3.94 -10.79
C GLY A 91 -10.10 3.93 -10.48
N TYR A 92 -9.60 5.03 -9.93
CA TYR A 92 -8.24 5.19 -9.46
C TYR A 92 -8.26 5.77 -8.05
N CYS A 93 -7.54 5.14 -7.14
CA CYS A 93 -7.35 5.60 -5.77
C CYS A 93 -5.86 5.56 -5.40
N SER A 94 -5.36 6.62 -4.78
CA SER A 94 -3.99 6.69 -4.26
C SER A 94 -3.95 7.64 -3.07
N ASP A 95 -2.81 7.68 -2.37
CA ASP A 95 -2.50 8.84 -1.54
C ASP A 95 -2.65 10.16 -2.32
N ASN A 96 -2.97 11.22 -1.58
CA ASN A 96 -3.09 12.59 -2.02
C ASN A 96 -1.72 13.26 -2.21
N ALA A 97 -0.63 12.50 -2.36
CA ALA A 97 0.67 13.09 -2.65
C ALA A 97 0.62 13.79 -4.02
N SER A 98 1.40 14.87 -4.16
CA SER A 98 1.44 15.66 -5.40
C SER A 98 1.81 14.80 -6.62
N ALA A 99 2.73 13.86 -6.46
CA ALA A 99 3.13 12.93 -7.51
C ALA A 99 1.99 12.00 -7.98
N MET A 100 1.04 11.66 -7.10
CA MET A 100 -0.05 10.73 -7.41
C MET A 100 -1.33 11.44 -7.85
N MET A 101 -1.69 12.53 -7.17
CA MET A 101 -3.00 13.20 -7.31
C MET A 101 -2.92 14.65 -7.82
N GLY A 102 -1.72 15.19 -8.02
CA GLY A 102 -1.50 16.57 -8.48
C GLY A 102 -2.16 16.89 -9.81
N ASN A 103 -2.30 18.19 -10.11
CA ASN A 103 -2.95 18.65 -11.35
C ASN A 103 -2.00 18.72 -12.55
N ASN A 104 -0.69 18.77 -12.29
CA ASN A 104 0.35 18.84 -13.30
C ASN A 104 1.33 17.69 -13.07
N GLU A 105 1.72 17.01 -14.16
CA GLU A 105 2.76 15.97 -14.16
C GLU A 105 2.63 14.93 -13.03
N SER A 106 1.41 14.51 -12.73
CA SER A 106 1.11 13.48 -11.73
C SER A 106 0.70 12.17 -12.39
N PHE A 107 0.76 11.07 -11.62
CA PHE A 107 0.24 9.77 -12.04
C PHE A 107 -1.20 9.90 -12.57
N LYS A 108 -2.07 10.60 -11.83
CA LYS A 108 -3.44 10.93 -12.26
C LYS A 108 -3.47 11.52 -13.66
N THR A 109 -2.65 12.55 -13.92
CA THR A 109 -2.67 13.24 -15.22
C THR A 109 -2.21 12.34 -16.36
N TYR A 110 -1.26 11.44 -16.14
CA TYR A 110 -0.83 10.48 -17.16
C TYR A 110 -1.89 9.39 -17.39
N LEU A 111 -2.51 8.90 -16.33
CA LEU A 111 -3.59 7.91 -16.42
C LEU A 111 -4.79 8.47 -17.19
N LEU A 112 -5.20 9.70 -16.91
CA LEU A 112 -6.32 10.37 -17.60
C LEU A 112 -6.04 10.62 -19.09
N LYS A 113 -4.77 10.77 -19.49
CA LYS A 113 -4.41 10.87 -20.92
C LYS A 113 -4.66 9.56 -21.67
N ASP A 114 -4.39 8.43 -21.03
CA ASP A 114 -4.59 7.10 -21.65
C ASP A 114 -6.05 6.61 -21.49
N ASN A 115 -6.76 7.04 -20.44
CA ASN A 115 -8.18 6.73 -20.24
C ASN A 115 -8.89 7.89 -19.51
N PRO A 116 -9.66 8.74 -20.24
CA PRO A 116 -10.29 9.93 -19.66
C PRO A 116 -11.53 9.62 -18.81
N ASN A 117 -12.09 8.41 -18.90
CA ASN A 117 -13.36 8.04 -18.25
C ASN A 117 -13.17 7.46 -16.83
N ILE A 118 -12.07 7.80 -16.16
CA ILE A 118 -11.73 7.26 -14.85
C ILE A 118 -12.25 8.17 -13.73
N ILE A 119 -12.90 7.56 -12.75
CA ILE A 119 -13.23 8.22 -11.48
C ILE A 119 -11.99 8.23 -10.61
N VAL A 120 -11.53 9.43 -10.24
CA VAL A 120 -10.33 9.64 -9.43
C VAL A 120 -10.72 10.02 -8.01
N ASN A 121 -10.32 9.20 -7.04
CA ASN A 121 -10.59 9.43 -5.62
C ASN A 121 -9.30 9.45 -4.81
N GLY A 122 -9.22 10.37 -3.85
CA GLY A 122 -8.13 10.40 -2.87
C GLY A 122 -8.29 9.35 -1.78
N CYS A 123 -7.17 8.96 -1.15
CA CYS A 123 -7.18 8.02 -0.04
C CYS A 123 -7.83 8.64 1.22
N ILE A 124 -8.99 8.10 1.61
CA ILE A 124 -9.71 8.50 2.82
C ILE A 124 -8.84 8.28 4.08
N CYS A 125 -8.04 7.20 4.11
CA CYS A 125 -7.16 6.91 5.25
C CYS A 125 -6.12 8.02 5.46
N GLN A 126 -5.55 8.55 4.38
CA GLN A 126 -4.59 9.64 4.50
C GLN A 126 -5.29 10.94 4.91
N SER A 127 -6.47 11.23 4.36
CA SER A 127 -7.28 12.38 4.80
C SER A 127 -7.61 12.30 6.30
N ALA A 128 -8.02 11.14 6.79
CA ALA A 128 -8.29 10.91 8.21
C ALA A 128 -7.02 11.07 9.07
N HIS A 129 -5.88 10.56 8.60
CA HIS A 129 -4.60 10.73 9.26
C HIS A 129 -4.21 12.21 9.37
N LEU A 130 -4.34 12.99 8.30
CA LEU A 130 -4.03 14.43 8.32
C LEU A 130 -4.94 15.20 9.29
N VAL A 131 -6.22 14.86 9.35
CA VAL A 131 -7.15 15.46 10.33
C VAL A 131 -6.74 15.12 11.76
N ALA A 132 -6.36 13.86 12.02
CA ALA A 132 -5.92 13.43 13.34
C ALA A 132 -4.62 14.13 13.76
N VAL A 133 -3.65 14.26 12.84
CA VAL A 133 -2.40 15.00 13.09
C VAL A 133 -2.68 16.47 13.40
N ALA A 134 -3.48 17.14 12.59
CA ALA A 134 -3.84 18.54 12.81
C ALA A 134 -4.59 18.76 14.14
N ALA A 135 -5.44 17.80 14.54
CA ALA A 135 -6.11 17.83 15.84
C ALA A 135 -5.11 17.62 17.00
N ALA A 136 -4.15 16.70 16.83
CA ALA A 136 -3.12 16.43 17.83
C ALA A 136 -2.21 17.64 18.06
N GLU A 137 -1.91 18.42 17.01
CA GLU A 137 -1.14 19.68 17.13
C GLU A 137 -1.85 20.76 17.98
N LYS A 138 -3.15 20.62 18.25
CA LYS A 138 -3.90 21.51 19.15
C LYS A 138 -3.91 21.04 20.59
N ILE A 139 -3.36 19.85 20.88
CA ILE A 139 -3.24 19.34 22.24
C ILE A 139 -2.17 20.16 22.99
N PRO A 140 -2.45 20.60 24.23
CA PRO A 140 -1.45 21.27 25.05
C PRO A 140 -0.19 20.40 25.25
N SER A 141 0.99 21.01 25.16
CA SER A 141 2.29 20.32 25.21
C SER A 141 2.51 19.50 26.49
N ASN A 142 1.92 19.90 27.62
CA ASN A 142 1.95 19.15 28.87
C ASN A 142 1.18 17.81 28.78
N VAL A 143 0.07 17.78 28.06
CA VAL A 143 -0.73 16.57 27.83
C VAL A 143 0.00 15.66 26.84
N GLU A 144 0.57 16.22 25.78
CA GLU A 144 1.37 15.45 24.82
C GLU A 144 2.58 14.79 25.50
N SER A 145 3.33 15.56 26.31
CA SER A 145 4.48 15.05 27.07
C SER A 145 4.09 13.93 28.04
N LEU A 146 2.95 14.07 28.72
CA LEU A 146 2.43 13.02 29.59
C LEU A 146 2.10 11.74 28.82
N LEU A 147 1.43 11.86 27.67
CA LEU A 147 1.09 10.72 26.82
C LEU A 147 2.34 10.03 26.26
N GLN A 148 3.35 10.79 25.81
CA GLN A 148 4.62 10.25 25.36
C GLN A 148 5.35 9.51 26.49
N ASN A 149 5.37 10.07 27.71
CA ASN A 149 5.98 9.43 28.86
C ASN A 149 5.27 8.12 29.24
N LEU A 150 3.94 8.11 29.28
CA LEU A 150 3.15 6.89 29.54
C LEU A 150 3.37 5.82 28.47
N TYR A 151 3.41 6.23 27.19
CA TYR A 151 3.72 5.31 26.09
C TYR A 151 5.11 4.70 26.24
N ASN A 152 6.11 5.49 26.61
CA ASN A 152 7.47 5.01 26.80
C ASN A 152 7.57 4.03 27.98
N LEU A 153 6.89 4.31 29.10
CA LEU A 153 6.84 3.42 30.26
C LEU A 153 6.20 2.06 29.89
N THR A 154 5.03 2.09 29.26
CA THR A 154 4.31 0.87 28.86
C THR A 154 5.07 0.08 27.78
N SER A 155 5.73 0.76 26.84
CA SER A 155 6.58 0.11 25.82
C SER A 155 7.80 -0.56 26.43
N GLN A 156 8.46 0.10 27.39
CA GLN A 156 9.59 -0.48 28.12
C GLN A 156 9.15 -1.69 28.95
N GLU A 157 7.99 -1.63 29.61
CA GLU A 157 7.43 -2.76 30.35
C GLU A 157 7.04 -3.92 29.44
N ALA A 158 6.44 -3.66 28.28
CA ALA A 158 6.12 -4.69 27.29
C ALA A 158 7.39 -5.36 26.71
N GLN A 159 8.47 -4.60 26.52
CA GLN A 159 9.78 -5.15 26.13
C GLN A 159 10.37 -6.00 27.26
N LYS A 160 10.31 -5.55 28.52
CA LYS A 160 10.77 -6.31 29.70
C LYS A 160 9.96 -7.60 29.89
N GLY A 161 8.64 -7.57 29.68
CA GLY A 161 7.76 -8.75 29.70
C GLY A 161 8.10 -9.75 28.59
N ASN A 162 8.41 -9.28 27.38
CA ASN A 162 8.89 -10.14 26.29
C ASN A 162 10.28 -10.74 26.56
N VAL A 163 11.17 -10.02 27.25
CA VAL A 163 12.46 -10.55 27.72
C VAL A 163 12.24 -11.61 28.81
N PHE A 164 11.31 -11.39 29.73
CA PHE A 164 10.96 -12.36 30.76
C PHE A 164 10.37 -13.64 30.16
N LEU A 165 9.48 -13.53 29.17
CA LEU A 165 8.91 -14.67 28.43
C LEU A 165 9.93 -15.39 27.54
N LYS A 166 10.87 -14.68 26.92
CA LYS A 166 12.00 -15.28 26.18
C LYS A 166 12.92 -16.05 27.12
N ASN A 167 13.24 -15.50 28.29
CA ASN A 167 14.09 -16.16 29.28
C ASN A 167 13.37 -17.39 29.89
N TYR A 168 12.08 -17.29 30.20
CA TYR A 168 11.28 -18.45 30.65
C TYR A 168 11.22 -19.57 29.61
N ARG A 169 11.01 -19.23 28.32
CA ARG A 169 11.04 -20.22 27.22
C ARG A 169 12.40 -20.89 27.04
N ASN A 170 13.49 -20.15 27.26
CA ASN A 170 14.84 -20.71 27.18
C ASN A 170 15.17 -21.60 28.39
N ILE A 171 14.71 -21.24 29.59
CA ILE A 171 14.84 -22.08 30.80
C ILE A 171 14.01 -23.37 30.67
N SER A 172 12.81 -23.31 30.07
CA SER A 172 11.99 -24.50 29.81
C SER A 172 12.55 -25.44 28.71
N LYS A 173 13.52 -24.96 27.92
CA LYS A 173 14.21 -25.76 26.89
C LYS A 173 15.54 -26.34 27.36
N SER A 174 16.08 -25.88 28.49
CA SER A 174 17.33 -26.39 29.08
C SER A 174 17.10 -27.46 30.16
N GLN A 175 15.86 -27.95 30.31
CA GLN A 175 15.50 -29.04 31.23
C GLN A 175 15.03 -30.32 30.51
N ASN A 176 15.28 -30.44 29.20
CA ASN A 176 15.15 -31.69 28.43
C ASN A 176 16.48 -32.02 27.75
#